data_AF-A0A2R5GH54-F1
#
_entry.id   AF-A0A2R5GH54-F1
#
_cell.length_a   1.000
_cell.length_b   1.000
_cell.length_c   1.000
_cell.angle_alpha   90.00
_cell.angle_beta   90.00
_cell.angle_gamma   90.00
#
_symmetry.space_group_name_H-M   'P 1'
#
loop_
_entity.id
_entity.type
_entity.pdbx_description
1 polymer ?
#
loop_
_entity_poly.entity_id
_entity_poly.type
_entity_poly.pdbx_seq_one_letter_code
_entity_poly.pdbx_strand_id
1 'polypeptide(L)'
;MGDDAICGVTSLYMPQAFAEIYPEPWTESVCGNGVCGPAGVCVCESGWTGRSDLLNTEGITCDINNNVIKGLWAANVLLGLFKIIGTRHLLYAKHAQHLQLVEQSNARGKRYTLYDNKGFCAIVVGLLVSFPGTLGVAIIRMVSNYERVGLTWPVTIFFALSKTGFYTAAYLFQPQLLATILRGSKLHRVQDRLVRLAKAWGISNAIVSITLSYVPFITVALSSDGRDRVAQIVYFVYMAGAWFTMFMLGVQAFVINRRFEALIKDGEARKTSSRSKESDTSGPVQGRANLNTQNSTRWADIKTRVYRMQREAYMQSLVQGSFYVLFVGMPYLFNKHDYFTPISWMAMHILYERMLKTSISSRANGASTSQLSGLSKGRTSQSGSGRALASFNPPSSKTSFNPGPSANVSSETLQISPPPDTLQITPPPETPLTLGAFRKVQNASKDDDSEHDVDPDSI
;
A
#
# COMPACT_ATOMS: atom_id res chain seq x y z
N MET A 1 -33.47 -12.49 -43.44
CA MET A 1 -32.71 -11.48 -42.66
C MET A 1 -33.51 -11.30 -41.39
N GLY A 2 -33.18 -12.10 -40.38
CA GLY A 2 -33.87 -12.04 -39.08
C GLY A 2 -33.36 -10.84 -38.31
N ASP A 3 -34.20 -10.28 -37.45
CA ASP A 3 -33.86 -9.15 -36.59
C ASP A 3 -32.61 -9.49 -35.77
N ASP A 4 -31.45 -8.97 -36.18
CA ASP A 4 -30.23 -9.02 -35.39
C ASP A 4 -30.52 -8.18 -34.14
N ALA A 5 -30.94 -8.84 -33.06
CA ALA A 5 -31.21 -8.19 -31.79
C ALA A 5 -29.98 -7.38 -31.39
N ILE A 6 -30.12 -6.06 -31.35
CA ILE A 6 -29.05 -5.15 -30.94
C ILE A 6 -28.68 -5.53 -29.50
N CYS A 7 -27.51 -6.12 -29.34
CA CYS A 7 -27.09 -6.61 -28.04
C CYS A 7 -26.43 -5.52 -27.21
N GLY A 8 -26.65 -5.58 -25.89
CA GLY A 8 -26.01 -4.66 -24.97
C GLY A 8 -26.58 -3.25 -25.08
N VAL A 9 -27.91 -3.12 -25.17
CA VAL A 9 -28.62 -1.82 -25.08
C VAL A 9 -28.26 -1.19 -23.74
N THR A 10 -27.23 -0.34 -23.76
CA THR A 10 -26.61 0.20 -22.55
C THR A 10 -27.58 1.10 -21.81
N SER A 11 -28.47 1.77 -22.55
CA SER A 11 -29.53 2.62 -22.00
C SER A 11 -30.55 1.89 -21.12
N LEU A 12 -30.68 0.56 -21.27
CA LEU A 12 -31.57 -0.26 -20.42
C LEU A 12 -30.92 -0.65 -19.09
N TYR A 13 -29.59 -0.70 -19.04
CA TYR A 13 -28.84 -1.28 -17.92
C TYR A 13 -27.85 -0.31 -17.26
N MET A 14 -27.57 0.83 -17.89
CA MET A 14 -26.82 1.95 -17.35
C MET A 14 -27.63 3.24 -17.46
N PRO A 15 -27.51 4.16 -16.49
CA PRO A 15 -28.11 5.48 -16.57
C PRO A 15 -27.72 6.19 -17.86
N GLN A 16 -28.61 7.04 -18.35
CA GLN A 16 -28.47 7.78 -19.61
C GLN A 16 -27.12 8.50 -19.76
N ALA A 17 -26.55 8.99 -18.65
CA ALA A 17 -25.22 9.61 -18.62
C ALA A 17 -24.08 8.70 -19.11
N PHE A 18 -24.23 7.38 -19.03
CA PHE A 18 -23.28 6.41 -19.58
C PHE A 18 -23.59 6.01 -21.01
N ALA A 19 -24.87 5.95 -21.38
CA ALA A 19 -25.29 5.71 -22.77
C ALA A 19 -24.73 6.80 -23.71
N GLU A 20 -24.55 8.03 -23.23
CA GLU A 20 -23.89 9.10 -24.00
C GLU A 20 -22.37 8.89 -24.17
N ILE A 21 -21.72 8.18 -23.23
CA ILE A 21 -20.26 7.95 -23.26
C ILE A 21 -19.91 6.64 -23.98
N TYR A 22 -20.84 5.69 -24.06
CA TYR A 22 -20.73 4.47 -24.85
C TYR A 22 -21.55 4.60 -26.14
N PRO A 23 -21.00 5.17 -27.23
CA PRO A 23 -21.77 5.39 -28.45
C PRO A 23 -22.24 4.06 -29.04
N GLU A 24 -23.56 3.88 -29.11
CA GLU A 24 -24.21 2.84 -29.88
C GLU A 24 -24.19 3.21 -31.39
N PRO A 25 -24.13 2.26 -32.33
CA PRO A 25 -24.08 0.81 -32.13
C PRO A 25 -22.64 0.26 -32.13
N TRP A 26 -22.40 -0.75 -31.31
CA TRP A 26 -21.20 -1.57 -31.37
C TRP A 26 -21.36 -2.57 -32.52
N THR A 27 -20.60 -2.41 -33.60
CA THR A 27 -20.73 -3.22 -34.83
C THR A 27 -20.05 -4.60 -34.75
N GLU A 28 -19.39 -4.91 -33.64
CA GLU A 28 -18.73 -6.20 -33.35
C GLU A 28 -19.30 -6.81 -32.06
N SER A 29 -19.11 -8.11 -31.81
CA SER A 29 -19.74 -8.86 -30.71
C SER A 29 -19.63 -8.14 -29.36
N VAL A 30 -20.68 -7.38 -29.00
CA VAL A 30 -20.74 -6.48 -27.84
C VAL A 30 -20.47 -7.22 -26.53
N CYS A 31 -20.75 -8.53 -26.53
CA CYS A 31 -20.67 -9.37 -25.36
C CYS A 31 -19.26 -9.88 -25.02
N GLY A 32 -18.25 -9.66 -25.86
CA GLY A 32 -16.90 -10.20 -25.61
C GLY A 32 -16.91 -11.73 -25.58
N ASN A 33 -16.58 -12.34 -24.42
CA ASN A 33 -16.62 -13.81 -24.22
C ASN A 33 -18.03 -14.29 -23.81
N GLY A 34 -19.03 -13.89 -24.58
CA GLY A 34 -20.41 -14.19 -24.30
C GLY A 34 -21.25 -14.14 -25.57
N VAL A 35 -22.46 -14.67 -25.48
CA VAL A 35 -23.42 -14.67 -26.58
C VAL A 35 -24.56 -13.71 -26.28
N CYS A 36 -25.06 -13.07 -27.34
CA CYS A 36 -26.26 -12.25 -27.23
C CYS A 36 -27.49 -13.12 -27.03
N GLY A 37 -28.14 -13.00 -25.89
CA GLY A 37 -29.44 -13.63 -25.65
C GLY A 37 -30.56 -12.93 -26.42
N PRO A 38 -31.70 -13.61 -26.66
CA PRO A 38 -32.86 -13.03 -27.36
C PRO A 38 -33.47 -11.82 -26.66
N ALA A 39 -33.18 -11.60 -25.37
CA ALA A 39 -33.59 -10.41 -24.63
C ALA A 39 -32.63 -9.21 -24.79
N GLY A 40 -31.65 -9.29 -25.71
CA GLY A 40 -30.65 -8.23 -25.92
C GLY A 40 -29.60 -8.13 -24.81
N VAL A 41 -29.49 -9.15 -23.95
CA VAL A 41 -28.52 -9.22 -22.85
C VAL A 41 -27.39 -10.19 -23.16
N CYS A 42 -26.18 -9.82 -22.75
CA CYS A 42 -25.03 -10.68 -22.87
C CYS A 42 -25.04 -11.80 -21.83
N VAL A 43 -25.03 -13.04 -22.29
CA VAL A 43 -24.88 -14.24 -21.48
C VAL A 43 -23.43 -14.69 -21.57
N CYS A 44 -22.72 -14.63 -20.44
CA CYS A 44 -21.29 -14.91 -20.41
C CYS A 44 -20.99 -16.41 -20.48
N GLU A 45 -19.92 -16.77 -21.18
CA GLU A 45 -19.38 -18.11 -21.15
C GLU A 45 -18.90 -18.50 -19.74
N SER A 46 -18.80 -19.81 -19.49
CA SER A 46 -18.33 -20.32 -18.19
C SER A 46 -16.96 -19.76 -17.83
N GLY A 47 -16.84 -19.21 -16.63
CA GLY A 47 -15.63 -18.57 -16.13
C GLY A 47 -15.50 -17.07 -16.46
N TRP A 48 -16.36 -16.53 -17.33
CA TRP A 48 -16.42 -15.10 -17.65
C TRP A 48 -17.56 -14.39 -16.93
N THR A 49 -17.43 -13.08 -16.72
CA THR A 49 -18.44 -12.25 -16.07
C THR A 49 -18.31 -10.78 -16.50
N GLY A 50 -19.37 -9.99 -16.29
CA GLY A 50 -19.35 -8.53 -16.34
C GLY A 50 -19.33 -7.88 -14.96
N ARG A 51 -19.24 -8.66 -13.88
CA ARG A 51 -19.28 -8.17 -12.50
C ARG A 51 -17.91 -7.69 -12.03
N SER A 52 -17.79 -6.39 -11.73
CA SER A 52 -16.60 -5.76 -11.16
C SER A 52 -16.85 -5.29 -9.73
N ASP A 53 -15.81 -4.80 -9.08
CA ASP A 53 -15.91 -4.06 -7.83
C ASP A 53 -16.62 -2.72 -8.01
N LEU A 54 -17.55 -2.44 -7.10
CA LEU A 54 -18.45 -1.27 -7.07
C LEU A 54 -19.42 -1.17 -8.25
N LEU A 55 -19.05 -1.62 -9.44
CA LEU A 55 -19.84 -1.56 -10.65
C LEU A 55 -20.17 -2.95 -11.20
N ASN A 56 -21.44 -3.16 -11.52
CA ASN A 56 -21.92 -4.39 -12.13
C ASN A 56 -22.35 -4.13 -13.57
N THR A 57 -21.68 -4.76 -14.53
CA THR A 57 -22.03 -4.66 -15.96
C THR A 57 -22.42 -6.00 -16.56
N GLU A 58 -22.79 -6.96 -15.71
CA GLU A 58 -23.35 -8.22 -16.16
C GLU A 58 -24.60 -7.98 -17.03
N GLY A 59 -24.72 -8.74 -18.12
CA GLY A 59 -25.73 -8.50 -19.14
C GLY A 59 -25.33 -7.46 -20.20
N ILE A 60 -24.24 -6.72 -20.00
CA ILE A 60 -23.69 -5.76 -20.96
C ILE A 60 -22.39 -6.27 -21.56
N THR A 61 -21.44 -6.74 -20.74
CA THR A 61 -20.14 -7.24 -21.22
C THR A 61 -19.71 -8.51 -20.48
N CYS A 62 -18.93 -9.38 -21.13
CA CYS A 62 -18.37 -10.62 -20.55
C CYS A 62 -16.84 -10.63 -20.66
N ASP A 63 -16.27 -9.69 -19.94
CA ASP A 63 -14.91 -9.18 -20.16
C ASP A 63 -13.94 -9.52 -19.02
N ILE A 64 -14.48 -10.08 -17.95
CA ILE A 64 -13.75 -10.43 -16.73
C ILE A 64 -13.68 -11.95 -16.62
N ASN A 65 -12.46 -12.48 -16.57
CA ASN A 65 -12.20 -13.89 -16.34
C ASN A 65 -11.99 -14.15 -14.85
N ASN A 66 -12.92 -14.87 -14.22
CA ASN A 66 -12.87 -15.17 -12.79
C ASN A 66 -11.64 -16.00 -12.41
N ASN A 67 -11.19 -16.92 -13.27
CA ASN A 67 -10.03 -17.76 -12.99
C ASN A 67 -8.74 -16.94 -12.95
N VAL A 68 -8.61 -15.95 -13.84
CA VAL A 68 -7.46 -15.03 -13.84
C VAL A 68 -7.45 -14.18 -12.56
N ILE A 69 -8.59 -13.64 -12.14
CA ILE A 69 -8.68 -12.88 -10.87
C ILE A 69 -8.28 -13.75 -9.67
N LYS A 70 -8.78 -14.99 -9.60
CA LYS A 70 -8.38 -15.94 -8.55
C LYS A 70 -6.89 -16.20 -8.56
N GLY A 71 -6.31 -16.43 -9.74
CA GLY A 71 -4.87 -16.59 -9.91
C GLY A 71 -4.06 -15.38 -9.43
N LEU A 72 -4.51 -14.16 -9.75
CA LEU A 72 -3.87 -12.93 -9.29
C LEU A 72 -3.95 -12.77 -7.76
N TRP A 73 -5.08 -13.09 -7.14
CA TRP A 73 -5.20 -13.08 -5.67
C TRP A 73 -4.36 -14.17 -5.01
N ALA A 74 -4.30 -15.37 -5.59
CA ALA A 74 -3.43 -16.44 -5.12
C ALA A 74 -1.95 -16.02 -5.17
N ALA A 75 -1.51 -15.45 -6.29
CA ALA A 75 -0.17 -14.90 -6.43
C ALA A 75 0.12 -13.79 -5.40
N ASN A 76 -0.87 -12.94 -5.11
CA ASN A 76 -0.75 -11.89 -4.10
C ASN A 76 -0.55 -12.47 -2.68
N VAL A 77 -1.33 -13.50 -2.32
CA VAL A 77 -1.18 -14.21 -1.04
C VAL A 77 0.19 -14.87 -0.92
N LEU A 78 0.61 -15.61 -1.96
CA LEU A 78 1.93 -16.27 -1.98
C LEU A 78 3.06 -15.26 -1.83
N LEU A 79 3.01 -14.15 -2.56
CA LEU A 79 3.98 -13.06 -2.44
C LEU A 79 3.97 -12.48 -1.02
N GLY A 80 2.80 -12.19 -0.46
CA GLY A 80 2.67 -11.66 0.89
C GLY A 80 3.27 -12.57 1.95
N LEU A 81 2.96 -13.87 1.90
CA LEU A 81 3.52 -14.88 2.81
C LEU A 81 5.04 -15.00 2.64
N PHE A 82 5.53 -15.08 1.41
CA PHE A 82 6.96 -15.13 1.12
C PHE A 82 7.70 -13.92 1.68
N LYS A 83 7.16 -12.71 1.50
CA LYS A 83 7.76 -11.48 2.04
C LYS A 83 7.75 -11.44 3.55
N ILE A 84 6.68 -11.88 4.22
CA ILE A 84 6.62 -11.90 5.69
C ILE A 84 7.62 -12.91 6.26
N ILE A 85 7.66 -14.13 5.71
CA ILE A 85 8.59 -15.17 6.15
C ILE A 85 10.04 -14.70 5.93
N GLY A 86 10.34 -14.19 4.73
CA GLY A 86 11.68 -13.71 4.38
C GLY A 86 12.13 -12.51 5.23
N THR A 87 11.21 -11.69 5.72
CA THR A 87 11.53 -10.50 6.55
C THR A 87 11.41 -10.75 8.06
N ARG A 88 11.10 -11.97 8.50
CA ARG A 88 10.95 -12.33 9.93
C ARG A 88 12.18 -11.96 10.76
N HIS A 89 13.38 -12.23 10.26
CA HIS A 89 14.62 -11.89 10.95
C HIS A 89 14.80 -10.36 11.14
N LEU A 90 14.40 -9.56 10.14
CA LEU A 90 14.41 -8.11 10.20
C LEU A 90 13.39 -7.60 11.23
N LEU A 91 12.22 -8.22 11.29
CA LEU A 91 11.19 -7.89 12.29
C LEU A 91 11.68 -8.16 13.71
N TYR A 92 12.33 -9.30 13.97
CA TYR A 92 12.93 -9.60 15.27
C TYR A 92 14.04 -8.62 15.63
N ALA A 93 14.92 -8.29 14.68
CA ALA A 93 15.96 -7.29 14.91
C ALA A 93 15.37 -5.92 15.27
N LYS A 94 14.24 -5.55 14.64
CA LYS A 94 13.53 -4.31 14.95
C LYS A 94 12.83 -4.32 16.30
N HIS A 95 12.23 -5.44 16.66
CA HIS A 95 11.64 -5.62 17.97
C HIS A 95 12.70 -5.54 19.07
N ALA A 96 13.82 -6.24 18.93
CA ALA A 96 14.95 -6.16 19.87
C ALA A 96 15.50 -4.73 19.99
N GLN A 97 15.62 -4.01 18.87
CA GLN A 97 15.99 -2.60 18.89
C GLN A 97 14.99 -1.74 19.68
N HIS A 98 13.69 -2.01 19.54
CA HIS A 98 12.68 -1.27 20.29
C HIS A 98 12.83 -1.51 21.79
N LEU A 99 13.02 -2.77 22.21
CA LEU A 99 13.24 -3.12 23.62
C LEU A 99 14.47 -2.42 24.20
N GLN A 100 15.58 -2.36 23.46
CA GLN A 100 16.78 -1.60 23.88
C GLN A 100 16.47 -0.10 24.09
N LEU A 101 15.65 0.51 23.23
CA LEU A 101 15.27 1.92 23.39
C LEU A 101 14.35 2.13 24.59
N VAL A 102 13.45 1.17 24.87
CA VAL A 102 12.61 1.18 26.06
C VAL A 102 13.46 1.13 27.31
N GLU A 103 14.41 0.19 27.39
CA GLU A 103 15.32 0.04 28.52
C GLU A 103 16.18 1.31 28.73
N GLN A 104 16.78 1.85 27.67
CA GLN A 104 17.57 3.09 27.73
C GLN A 104 16.75 4.30 28.18
N SER A 105 15.47 4.37 27.82
CA SER A 105 14.59 5.45 28.24
C SER A 105 14.14 5.28 29.68
N ASN A 106 13.82 4.05 30.10
CA ASN A 106 13.45 3.72 31.47
C ASN A 106 14.62 4.02 32.44
N ALA A 107 15.85 3.71 32.05
CA ALA A 107 17.06 4.08 32.80
C ALA A 107 17.24 5.60 32.95
N ARG A 108 16.62 6.41 32.08
CA ARG A 108 16.59 7.89 32.17
C ARG A 108 15.32 8.41 32.88
N GLY A 109 14.51 7.54 33.47
CA GLY A 109 13.25 7.90 34.11
C GLY A 109 12.15 8.36 33.14
N LYS A 110 12.24 8.01 31.85
CA LYS A 110 11.25 8.40 30.83
C LYS A 110 10.53 7.18 30.28
N ARG A 111 9.19 7.20 30.27
CA ARG A 111 8.38 6.18 29.62
C ARG A 111 8.54 6.27 28.10
N TYR A 112 8.91 5.16 27.45
CA TYR A 112 9.01 5.04 25.99
C TYR A 112 8.04 3.98 25.50
N THR A 113 7.18 4.33 24.56
CA THR A 113 6.09 3.49 24.05
C THR A 113 6.29 3.17 22.57
N LEU A 114 5.42 2.31 22.03
CA LEU A 114 5.40 2.01 20.59
C LEU A 114 5.17 3.28 19.74
N TYR A 115 4.37 4.23 20.23
CA TYR A 115 4.07 5.50 19.55
C TYR A 115 5.30 6.40 19.39
N ASP A 116 6.27 6.29 20.30
CA ASP A 116 7.54 7.03 20.22
C ASP A 116 8.48 6.43 19.16
N ASN A 117 8.28 5.16 18.82
CA ASN A 117 8.99 4.47 17.74
C ASN A 117 8.11 4.30 16.50
N LYS A 118 7.79 5.41 15.84
CA LYS A 118 6.89 5.44 14.67
C LYS A 118 7.26 4.46 13.57
N GLY A 119 8.55 4.22 13.34
CA GLY A 119 9.01 3.25 12.35
C GLY A 119 8.62 1.81 12.70
N PHE A 120 8.75 1.43 13.97
CA PHE A 120 8.29 0.11 14.45
C PHE A 120 6.76 0.04 14.55
N CYS A 121 6.10 1.11 15.00
CA CYS A 121 4.64 1.21 14.98
C CYS A 121 4.07 1.00 13.57
N ALA A 122 4.65 1.63 12.54
CA ALA A 122 4.26 1.44 11.15
C ALA A 122 4.34 -0.04 10.70
N ILE A 123 5.43 -0.73 11.07
CA ILE A 123 5.65 -2.14 10.76
C ILE A 123 4.58 -3.02 11.42
N VAL A 124 4.25 -2.74 12.69
CA VAL A 124 3.23 -3.46 13.46
C VAL A 124 1.84 -3.23 12.88
N VAL A 125 1.46 -1.99 12.55
CA VAL A 125 0.17 -1.67 11.91
C VAL A 125 0.05 -2.38 10.55
N GLY A 126 1.11 -2.37 9.74
CA GLY A 126 1.13 -3.09 8.47
C GLY A 126 0.90 -4.59 8.64
N LEU A 127 1.53 -5.20 9.66
CA LEU A 127 1.43 -6.64 9.92
C LEU A 127 0.11 -7.07 10.57
N LEU A 128 -0.44 -6.28 11.50
CA LEU A 128 -1.60 -6.67 12.31
C LEU A 128 -2.93 -6.16 11.75
N VAL A 129 -2.92 -5.13 10.91
CA VAL A 129 -4.15 -4.54 10.35
C VAL A 129 -4.20 -4.76 8.84
N SER A 130 -3.16 -4.31 8.15
CA SER A 130 -3.19 -4.26 6.69
C SER A 130 -3.06 -5.64 6.05
N PHE A 131 -2.12 -6.47 6.54
CA PHE A 131 -1.91 -7.81 6.02
C PHE A 131 -3.11 -8.76 6.24
N PRO A 132 -3.73 -8.84 7.43
CA PRO A 132 -4.93 -9.65 7.62
C PRO A 132 -6.10 -9.16 6.77
N GLY A 133 -6.26 -7.84 6.60
CA GLY A 133 -7.23 -7.29 5.65
C GLY A 133 -6.98 -7.76 4.22
N THR A 134 -5.72 -7.73 3.78
CA THR A 134 -5.32 -8.24 2.46
C THR A 134 -5.60 -9.72 2.28
N LEU A 135 -5.22 -10.53 3.27
CA LEU A 135 -5.46 -11.96 3.25
C LEU A 135 -6.96 -12.29 3.24
N GLY A 136 -7.77 -11.55 4.02
CA GLY A 136 -9.22 -11.71 4.07
C GLY A 136 -9.89 -11.46 2.71
N VAL A 137 -9.57 -10.34 2.04
CA VAL A 137 -10.06 -10.07 0.68
C VAL A 137 -9.63 -11.18 -0.28
N ALA A 138 -8.35 -11.57 -0.24
CA ALA A 138 -7.81 -12.55 -1.16
C ALA A 138 -8.47 -13.94 -1.00
N ILE A 139 -8.63 -14.42 0.24
CA ILE A 139 -9.27 -15.70 0.53
C ILE A 139 -10.72 -15.68 0.03
N ILE A 140 -11.48 -14.63 0.35
CA ILE A 140 -12.87 -14.54 -0.09
C ILE A 140 -12.95 -14.52 -1.62
N ARG A 141 -12.05 -13.81 -2.30
CA ARG A 141 -11.99 -13.77 -3.78
C ARG A 141 -11.58 -15.07 -4.44
N MET A 142 -10.73 -15.86 -3.79
CA MET A 142 -10.37 -17.19 -4.29
C MET A 142 -11.54 -18.17 -4.14
N VAL A 143 -12.27 -18.09 -3.03
CA VAL A 143 -13.36 -19.03 -2.71
C VAL A 143 -14.66 -18.67 -3.42
N SER A 144 -15.01 -17.38 -3.50
CA SER A 144 -16.29 -16.92 -4.03
C SER A 144 -16.14 -16.06 -5.29
N ASN A 145 -16.99 -16.34 -6.28
CA ASN A 145 -17.14 -15.51 -7.48
C ASN A 145 -18.15 -14.37 -7.29
N TYR A 146 -18.92 -14.37 -6.21
CA TYR A 146 -20.05 -13.44 -6.01
C TYR A 146 -19.71 -12.25 -5.12
N GLU A 147 -18.73 -12.44 -4.24
CA GLU A 147 -18.35 -11.44 -3.25
C GLU A 147 -17.57 -10.30 -3.93
N ARG A 148 -17.96 -9.05 -3.67
CA ARG A 148 -17.44 -7.84 -4.31
C ARG A 148 -17.32 -6.68 -3.32
N VAL A 149 -16.32 -5.83 -3.54
CA VAL A 149 -16.12 -4.63 -2.72
C VAL A 149 -17.25 -3.65 -3.03
N GLY A 150 -17.89 -3.15 -1.96
CA GLY A 150 -19.02 -2.24 -2.04
C GLY A 150 -20.38 -2.88 -2.31
N LEU A 151 -20.43 -4.19 -2.60
CA LEU A 151 -21.71 -4.92 -2.75
C LEU A 151 -21.93 -5.90 -1.58
N THR A 152 -20.85 -6.43 -1.02
CA THR A 152 -20.90 -7.43 0.05
C THR A 152 -20.16 -6.96 1.30
N TRP A 153 -20.75 -7.18 2.48
CA TRP A 153 -20.20 -6.73 3.76
C TRP A 153 -18.80 -7.30 4.05
N PRO A 154 -18.56 -8.62 3.98
CA PRO A 154 -17.28 -9.19 4.41
C PRO A 154 -16.08 -8.64 3.63
N VAL A 155 -16.17 -8.63 2.30
CA VAL A 155 -15.08 -8.12 1.44
C VAL A 155 -14.86 -6.63 1.64
N THR A 156 -15.94 -5.86 1.81
CA THR A 156 -15.86 -4.41 2.03
C THR A 156 -15.17 -4.07 3.34
N ILE A 157 -15.44 -4.81 4.42
CA ILE A 157 -14.77 -4.66 5.71
C ILE A 157 -13.27 -4.95 5.59
N PHE A 158 -12.90 -6.10 5.02
CA PHE A 158 -11.48 -6.46 4.85
C PHE A 158 -10.74 -5.49 3.92
N PHE A 159 -11.43 -4.98 2.90
CA PHE A 159 -10.90 -3.96 2.01
C PHE A 159 -10.54 -2.67 2.76
N ALA A 160 -11.47 -2.16 3.56
CA ALA A 160 -11.26 -0.94 4.34
C ALA A 160 -10.17 -1.11 5.41
N LEU A 161 -10.13 -2.25 6.10
CA LEU A 161 -9.08 -2.59 7.05
C LEU A 161 -7.70 -2.63 6.37
N SER A 162 -7.61 -3.31 5.22
CA SER A 162 -6.37 -3.39 4.44
C SER A 162 -5.84 -2.00 4.09
N LYS A 163 -6.67 -1.17 3.45
CA LYS A 163 -6.33 0.18 3.01
C LYS A 163 -5.98 1.09 4.19
N THR A 164 -6.80 1.10 5.25
CA THR A 164 -6.56 1.92 6.45
C THR A 164 -5.23 1.57 7.11
N GLY A 165 -4.95 0.27 7.27
CA GLY A 165 -3.68 -0.20 7.82
C GLY A 165 -2.50 0.22 6.94
N PHE A 166 -2.62 0.09 5.61
CA PHE A 166 -1.56 0.45 4.66
C PHE A 166 -1.23 1.94 4.72
N TYR A 167 -2.24 2.81 4.60
CA TYR A 167 -2.01 4.25 4.57
C TYR A 167 -1.54 4.79 5.93
N THR A 168 -2.00 4.19 7.03
CA THR A 168 -1.50 4.51 8.38
C THR A 168 -0.03 4.10 8.53
N ALA A 169 0.35 2.90 8.07
CA ALA A 169 1.73 2.44 8.08
C ALA A 169 2.63 3.35 7.21
N ALA A 170 2.18 3.70 6.01
CA ALA A 170 2.90 4.60 5.12
C ALA A 170 3.11 5.99 5.74
N TYR A 171 2.06 6.56 6.35
CA TYR A 171 2.12 7.84 7.05
C TYR A 171 3.10 7.82 8.23
N LEU A 172 3.09 6.77 9.05
CA LEU A 172 3.99 6.67 10.20
C LEU A 172 5.46 6.52 9.75
N PHE A 173 5.68 5.85 8.63
CA PHE A 173 7.02 5.53 8.15
C PHE A 173 7.70 6.66 7.38
N GLN A 174 7.00 7.33 6.44
CA GLN A 174 7.62 8.30 5.54
C GLN A 174 8.31 9.48 6.26
N PRO A 175 7.70 10.17 7.25
CA PRO A 175 8.35 11.26 7.97
C PRO A 175 9.51 10.76 8.82
N GLN A 176 9.42 9.55 9.37
CA GLN A 176 10.47 8.94 10.18
C GLN A 176 11.70 8.61 9.34
N LEU A 177 11.50 8.10 8.13
CA LEU A 177 12.58 7.84 7.18
C LEU A 177 13.30 9.14 6.82
N LEU A 178 12.54 10.18 6.45
CA LEU A 178 13.11 11.49 6.13
C LEU A 178 13.88 12.08 7.32
N ALA A 179 13.31 12.03 8.52
CA ALA A 179 13.98 12.51 9.73
C ALA A 179 15.28 11.74 10.01
N THR A 180 15.30 10.43 9.77
CA THR A 180 16.48 9.59 9.98
C THR A 180 17.59 9.90 8.98
N ILE A 181 17.23 10.08 7.70
CA ILE A 181 18.20 10.45 6.66
C ILE A 181 18.81 11.82 6.94
N LEU A 182 18.01 12.77 7.46
CA LEU A 182 18.46 14.12 7.75
C LEU A 182 19.22 14.27 9.09
N ARG A 183 19.13 13.29 10.01
CA ARG A 183 19.70 13.37 11.38
C ARG A 183 21.23 13.56 11.44
N GLY A 184 21.94 13.44 10.32
CA GLY A 184 23.37 13.74 10.21
C GLY A 184 23.70 15.15 9.68
N SER A 185 22.68 15.94 9.31
CA SER A 185 22.88 17.26 8.71
C SER A 185 23.19 18.32 9.77
N LYS A 186 24.14 19.23 9.48
CA LYS A 186 24.41 20.41 10.34
C LYS A 186 23.26 21.44 10.33
N LEU A 187 22.24 21.25 9.49
CA LEU A 187 21.10 22.17 9.33
C LEU A 187 19.88 21.74 10.17
N HIS A 188 20.06 21.56 11.48
CA HIS A 188 18.99 21.12 12.39
C HIS A 188 17.70 21.95 12.25
N ARG A 189 17.81 23.28 12.23
CA ARG A 189 16.64 24.17 12.12
C ARG A 189 15.83 23.94 10.85
N VAL A 190 16.49 23.58 9.75
CA VAL A 190 15.78 23.39 8.48
C VAL A 190 15.27 21.97 8.32
N GLN A 191 16.00 20.99 8.84
CA GLN A 191 15.50 19.63 9.02
C GLN A 191 14.15 19.66 9.75
N ASP A 192 14.04 20.39 10.86
CA ASP A 192 12.79 20.48 11.62
C ASP A 192 11.63 21.09 10.84
N ARG A 193 11.91 22.07 9.97
CA ARG A 193 10.87 22.67 9.09
C ARG A 193 10.45 21.68 8.01
N LEU A 194 11.39 21.02 7.35
CA LEU A 194 11.11 20.07 6.28
C LEU A 194 10.36 18.82 6.80
N VAL A 195 10.77 18.29 7.96
CA VAL A 195 10.11 17.16 8.61
C VAL A 195 8.70 17.53 9.07
N ARG A 196 8.48 18.74 9.62
CA ARG A 196 7.14 19.22 9.98
C ARG A 196 6.23 19.35 8.76
N LEU A 197 6.74 19.91 7.66
CA LEU A 197 6.00 20.03 6.41
C LEU A 197 5.63 18.64 5.86
N ALA A 198 6.59 17.72 5.78
CA ALA A 198 6.36 16.35 5.33
C ALA A 198 5.36 15.61 6.22
N LYS A 199 5.39 15.85 7.54
CA LYS A 199 4.40 15.28 8.48
C LYS A 199 3.01 15.85 8.25
N ALA A 200 2.86 17.16 8.10
CA ALA A 200 1.56 17.79 7.85
C ALA A 200 0.92 17.30 6.55
N TRP A 201 1.71 17.22 5.47
CA TRP A 201 1.28 16.64 4.20
C TRP A 201 0.93 15.16 4.32
N GLY A 202 1.77 14.39 5.01
CA GLY A 202 1.51 12.98 5.29
C GLY A 202 0.20 12.75 6.05
N ILE A 203 -0.11 13.59 7.04
CA ILE A 203 -1.39 13.53 7.79
C ILE A 203 -2.55 13.80 6.83
N SER A 204 -2.50 14.90 6.08
CA SER A 204 -3.56 15.27 5.15
C SER A 204 -3.85 14.15 4.15
N ASN A 205 -2.80 13.61 3.52
CA ASN A 205 -2.95 12.53 2.56
C ASN A 205 -3.45 11.22 3.21
N ALA A 206 -3.03 10.92 4.44
CA ALA A 206 -3.52 9.76 5.18
C ALA A 206 -5.01 9.89 5.49
N ILE A 207 -5.48 11.06 5.94
CA ILE A 207 -6.90 11.31 6.22
C ILE A 207 -7.72 11.09 4.96
N VAL A 208 -7.34 11.72 3.84
CA VAL A 208 -8.06 11.55 2.56
C VAL A 208 -8.07 10.09 2.14
N SER A 209 -6.93 9.40 2.18
CA SER A 209 -6.82 8.00 1.75
C SER A 209 -7.61 7.03 2.65
N ILE A 210 -7.64 7.28 3.96
CA ILE A 210 -8.42 6.50 4.92
C ILE A 210 -9.91 6.74 4.67
N THR A 211 -10.35 7.99 4.53
CA THR A 211 -11.76 8.30 4.21
C THR A 211 -12.21 7.61 2.93
N LEU A 212 -11.38 7.64 1.87
CA LEU A 212 -11.66 6.95 0.62
C LEU A 212 -11.80 5.42 0.78
N SER A 213 -11.14 4.82 1.76
CA SER A 213 -11.28 3.38 2.02
C SER A 213 -12.65 2.99 2.56
N TYR A 214 -13.40 3.94 3.12
CA TYR A 214 -14.74 3.72 3.64
C TYR A 214 -15.87 4.11 2.67
N VAL A 215 -15.56 4.76 1.55
CA VAL A 215 -16.57 5.17 0.55
C VAL A 215 -17.40 3.97 0.04
N PRO A 216 -16.84 2.78 -0.23
CA PRO A 216 -17.61 1.58 -0.59
C PRO A 216 -18.68 1.14 0.43
N PHE A 217 -18.63 1.58 1.69
CA PHE A 217 -19.71 1.24 2.63
C PHE A 217 -21.03 1.94 2.29
N ILE A 218 -20.99 3.05 1.55
CA ILE A 218 -22.21 3.77 1.15
C ILE A 218 -23.08 2.88 0.26
N THR A 219 -22.48 2.16 -0.69
CA THR A 219 -23.21 1.25 -1.59
C THR A 219 -23.77 0.04 -0.83
N VAL A 220 -22.98 -0.54 0.08
CA VAL A 220 -23.45 -1.66 0.92
C VAL A 220 -24.60 -1.22 1.84
N ALA A 221 -24.48 -0.07 2.49
CA ALA A 221 -25.50 0.45 3.40
C ALA A 221 -26.82 0.76 2.71
N LEU A 222 -26.76 1.17 1.44
CA LEU A 222 -27.94 1.45 0.61
C LEU A 222 -28.42 0.23 -0.17
N SER A 223 -27.85 -0.97 0.07
CA SER A 223 -28.22 -2.22 -0.61
C SER A 223 -28.19 -2.12 -2.13
N SER A 224 -27.20 -1.40 -2.66
CA SER A 224 -26.96 -1.24 -4.10
C SER A 224 -26.64 -2.59 -4.76
N ASP A 225 -27.16 -2.79 -5.97
CA ASP A 225 -26.87 -3.95 -6.83
C ASP A 225 -25.64 -3.75 -7.73
N GLY A 226 -24.99 -2.59 -7.61
CA GLY A 226 -23.84 -2.16 -8.41
C GLY A 226 -24.21 -1.56 -9.77
N ARG A 227 -25.49 -1.50 -10.15
CA ARG A 227 -25.97 -0.93 -11.41
C ARG A 227 -26.56 0.46 -11.23
N ASP A 228 -27.04 0.75 -10.02
CA ASP A 228 -27.68 2.00 -9.70
C ASP A 228 -26.73 3.22 -9.70
N ARG A 229 -27.32 4.41 -9.70
CA ARG A 229 -26.59 5.68 -9.74
C ARG A 229 -25.67 5.88 -8.53
N VAL A 230 -26.00 5.31 -7.36
CA VAL A 230 -25.17 5.46 -6.16
C VAL A 230 -23.86 4.72 -6.31
N ALA A 231 -23.88 3.46 -6.80
CA ALA A 231 -22.69 2.68 -7.12
C ALA A 231 -21.72 3.44 -8.03
N GLN A 232 -22.25 4.08 -9.06
CA GLN A 232 -21.46 4.86 -10.00
C GLN A 232 -20.83 6.09 -9.37
N ILE A 233 -21.61 6.88 -8.63
CA ILE A 233 -21.09 8.05 -7.92
C ILE A 233 -19.98 7.62 -6.94
N VAL A 234 -20.21 6.54 -6.19
CA VAL A 234 -19.24 5.98 -5.25
C VAL A 234 -17.96 5.54 -5.98
N TYR A 235 -18.08 4.85 -7.11
CA TYR A 235 -16.94 4.45 -7.94
C TYR A 235 -16.15 5.67 -8.44
N PHE A 236 -16.81 6.70 -8.98
CA PHE A 236 -16.15 7.90 -9.47
C PHE A 236 -15.47 8.69 -8.34
N VAL A 237 -16.14 8.88 -7.21
CA VAL A 237 -15.56 9.52 -6.02
C VAL A 237 -14.34 8.73 -5.54
N TYR A 238 -14.43 7.40 -5.50
CA TYR A 238 -13.33 6.53 -5.12
C TYR A 238 -12.13 6.70 -6.06
N MET A 239 -12.35 6.61 -7.38
CA MET A 239 -11.29 6.67 -8.38
C MET A 239 -10.67 8.06 -8.52
N ALA A 240 -11.49 9.12 -8.57
CA ALA A 240 -11.02 10.50 -8.59
C ALA A 240 -10.27 10.84 -7.29
N GLY A 241 -10.75 10.36 -6.16
CA GLY A 241 -10.06 10.47 -4.87
C GLY A 241 -8.71 9.75 -4.89
N ALA A 242 -8.65 8.50 -5.39
CA ALA A 242 -7.42 7.74 -5.50
C ALA A 242 -6.40 8.45 -6.42
N TRP A 243 -6.84 8.97 -7.56
CA TRP A 243 -6.02 9.81 -8.43
C TRP A 243 -5.49 11.05 -7.68
N PHE A 244 -6.38 11.78 -6.99
CA PHE A 244 -6.01 12.98 -6.25
C PHE A 244 -4.97 12.70 -5.14
N THR A 245 -5.09 11.58 -4.43
CA THR A 245 -4.07 11.17 -3.44
C THR A 245 -2.72 10.88 -4.09
N MET A 246 -2.69 10.23 -5.26
CA MET A 246 -1.45 9.99 -6.00
C MET A 246 -0.83 11.28 -6.53
N PHE A 247 -1.65 12.20 -7.01
CA PHE A 247 -1.22 13.54 -7.41
C PHE A 247 -0.60 14.30 -6.23
N MET A 248 -1.27 14.32 -5.07
CA MET A 248 -0.76 14.94 -3.86
C MET A 248 0.58 14.35 -3.39
N LEU A 249 0.73 13.02 -3.47
CA LEU A 249 2.01 12.35 -3.18
C LEU A 249 3.11 12.77 -4.16
N GLY A 250 2.80 12.89 -5.45
CA GLY A 250 3.74 13.36 -6.47
C GLY A 250 4.19 14.80 -6.23
N VAL A 251 3.25 15.70 -5.94
CA VAL A 251 3.54 17.10 -5.58
C VAL A 251 4.36 17.17 -4.30
N GLN A 252 4.03 16.37 -3.28
CA GLN A 252 4.80 16.29 -2.04
C GLN A 252 6.26 15.91 -2.32
N ALA A 253 6.49 14.85 -3.10
CA ALA A 253 7.84 14.40 -3.46
C ALA A 253 8.62 15.50 -4.20
N PHE A 254 7.98 16.18 -5.14
CA PHE A 254 8.58 17.29 -5.88
C PHE A 254 8.95 18.47 -4.97
N VAL A 255 8.04 18.91 -4.10
CA VAL A 255 8.28 20.03 -3.17
C VAL A 255 9.41 19.69 -2.20
N ILE A 256 9.43 18.47 -1.65
CA ILE A 256 10.51 18.05 -0.75
C ILE A 256 11.85 18.01 -1.50
N ASN A 257 11.89 17.53 -2.76
CA ASN A 257 13.12 17.54 -3.56
C ASN A 257 13.63 18.96 -3.80
N ARG A 258 12.77 19.86 -4.28
CA ARG A 258 13.14 21.28 -4.52
C ARG A 258 13.65 21.97 -3.27
N ARG A 259 12.99 21.75 -2.13
CA ARG A 259 13.43 22.28 -0.84
C ARG A 259 14.76 21.67 -0.41
N PHE A 260 14.96 20.37 -0.60
CA PHE A 260 16.21 19.70 -0.26
C PHE A 260 17.39 20.22 -1.11
N GLU A 261 17.20 20.41 -2.41
CA GLU A 261 18.20 20.98 -3.32
C GLU A 261 18.60 22.41 -2.92
N ALA A 262 17.63 23.26 -2.61
CA ALA A 262 17.89 24.63 -2.15
C ALA A 262 18.77 24.63 -0.89
N LEU A 263 18.55 23.69 0.02
CA LEU A 263 19.32 23.59 1.27
C LEU A 263 20.74 23.09 1.07
N ILE A 264 20.96 22.24 0.07
CA ILE A 264 22.31 21.82 -0.30
C ILE A 264 23.08 23.03 -0.85
N LYS A 265 22.47 23.80 -1.76
CA LYS A 265 23.09 24.99 -2.34
C LYS A 265 23.44 26.04 -1.27
N ASP A 266 22.52 26.31 -0.34
CA ASP A 266 22.77 27.23 0.77
C ASP A 266 23.90 26.75 1.70
N GLY A 267 23.97 25.43 1.92
CA GLY A 267 25.02 24.80 2.72
C GLY A 267 26.40 24.89 2.07
N GLU A 268 26.48 24.79 0.75
CA GLU A 268 27.71 24.93 -0.04
C GLU A 268 28.18 26.39 -0.08
N ALA A 269 27.27 27.35 -0.33
CA ALA A 269 27.57 28.77 -0.35
C ALA A 269 28.12 29.30 1.00
N ARG A 270 27.61 28.78 2.12
CA ARG A 270 28.15 29.13 3.45
C ARG A 270 29.58 28.59 3.65
N LYS A 271 29.89 27.39 3.14
CA LYS A 271 31.23 26.80 3.25
C LYS A 271 32.25 27.57 2.43
N THR A 272 31.91 28.01 1.22
CA THR A 272 32.80 28.82 0.38
C THR A 272 33.07 30.18 1.01
N SER A 273 32.03 30.84 1.57
CA SER A 273 32.20 32.10 2.30
C SER A 273 33.11 31.96 3.53
N SER A 274 32.96 30.89 4.32
CA SER A 274 33.84 30.66 5.47
C SER A 274 35.30 30.36 5.06
N ARG A 275 35.51 29.64 3.96
CA ARG A 275 36.85 29.30 3.47
C ARG A 275 37.59 30.52 2.91
N SER A 276 36.88 31.45 2.27
CA SER A 276 37.45 32.72 1.81
C SER A 276 37.99 33.55 2.97
N LYS A 277 37.34 33.54 4.14
CA LYS A 277 37.82 34.28 5.32
C LYS A 277 39.01 33.62 6.02
N GLU A 278 39.14 32.30 5.91
CA GLU A 278 40.22 31.55 6.57
C GLU A 278 41.51 31.49 5.72
N SER A 279 41.40 31.77 4.41
CA SER A 279 42.56 31.82 3.50
C SER A 279 43.51 32.98 3.79
N ASP A 280 43.05 34.03 4.48
CA ASP A 280 43.86 35.21 4.78
C ASP A 280 44.67 35.06 6.08
N THR A 281 44.50 33.95 6.83
CA THR A 281 45.13 33.72 8.14
C THR A 281 45.92 32.39 8.17
N SER A 282 47.01 32.36 7.40
CA SER A 282 48.29 31.64 7.60
C SER A 282 48.37 30.32 8.40
N GLY A 283 48.95 29.28 7.76
CA GLY A 283 49.62 28.14 8.40
C GLY A 283 49.35 26.77 7.75
N PRO A 284 50.38 25.99 7.35
CA PRO A 284 50.19 24.66 6.74
C PRO A 284 49.77 23.62 7.79
N VAL A 285 48.47 23.35 7.93
CA VAL A 285 47.94 22.32 8.83
C VAL A 285 47.49 21.08 8.05
N GLN A 286 48.38 20.08 7.97
CA GLN A 286 48.26 18.87 7.13
C GLN A 286 47.16 17.89 7.60
N GLY A 287 46.63 18.02 8.83
CA GLY A 287 45.58 17.14 9.37
C GLY A 287 44.14 17.44 8.93
N ARG A 288 43.87 18.61 8.32
CA ARG A 288 42.50 19.06 8.02
C ARG A 288 41.93 18.47 6.71
N ALA A 289 42.78 17.93 5.84
CA ALA A 289 42.38 17.38 4.54
C ALA A 289 41.51 16.11 4.67
N ASN A 290 41.85 15.19 5.57
CA ASN A 290 41.17 13.88 5.67
C ASN A 290 39.72 13.98 6.20
N LEU A 291 39.45 14.89 7.15
CA LEU A 291 38.11 15.13 7.70
C LEU A 291 37.14 15.73 6.66
N ASN A 292 37.64 16.52 5.71
CA ASN A 292 36.81 17.11 4.66
C ASN A 292 36.37 16.05 3.63
N THR A 293 37.24 15.09 3.30
CA THR A 293 36.93 14.00 2.36
C THR A 293 35.87 13.04 2.90
N GLN A 294 35.95 12.66 4.18
CA GLN A 294 34.96 11.74 4.79
C GLN A 294 33.56 12.38 4.90
N ASN A 295 33.50 13.67 5.20
CA ASN A 295 32.22 14.37 5.24
C ASN A 295 31.61 14.48 3.84
N SER A 296 32.43 14.79 2.82
CA SER A 296 31.97 14.92 1.44
C SER A 296 31.33 13.62 0.92
N THR A 297 31.98 12.47 1.14
CA THR A 297 31.47 11.16 0.69
C THR A 297 30.15 10.79 1.38
N ARG A 298 30.03 11.03 2.69
CA ARG A 298 28.78 10.79 3.44
C ARG A 298 27.62 11.65 2.90
N TRP A 299 27.88 12.90 2.57
CA TRP A 299 26.87 13.80 2.00
C TRP A 299 26.42 13.36 0.61
N ALA A 300 27.35 12.90 -0.24
CA ALA A 300 27.02 12.36 -1.54
C ALA A 300 26.15 11.09 -1.44
N ASP A 301 26.43 10.21 -0.48
CA ASP A 301 25.61 9.01 -0.21
C ASP A 301 24.20 9.40 0.26
N ILE A 302 24.08 10.33 1.21
CA ILE A 302 22.77 10.84 1.67
C ILE A 302 21.97 11.43 0.50
N LYS A 303 22.60 12.28 -0.32
CA LYS A 303 21.96 12.90 -1.49
C LYS A 303 21.45 11.83 -2.47
N THR A 304 22.28 10.83 -2.75
CA THR A 304 21.93 9.73 -3.66
C THR A 304 20.75 8.92 -3.15
N ARG A 305 20.71 8.64 -1.84
CA ARG A 305 19.59 7.90 -1.21
C ARG A 305 18.29 8.70 -1.23
N VAL A 306 18.33 9.99 -0.89
CA VAL A 306 17.14 10.87 -0.94
C VAL A 306 16.62 10.97 -2.36
N TYR A 307 17.50 11.22 -3.32
CA TYR A 307 17.11 11.36 -4.73
C TYR A 307 16.52 10.07 -5.30
N ARG A 308 17.12 8.91 -4.99
CA ARG A 308 16.58 7.60 -5.40
C ARG A 308 15.18 7.37 -4.82
N MET A 309 15.01 7.59 -3.51
CA MET A 309 13.72 7.43 -2.84
C MET A 309 12.65 8.36 -3.43
N GLN A 310 12.99 9.62 -3.68
CA GLN A 310 12.06 10.60 -4.25
C GLN A 310 11.71 10.29 -5.71
N ARG A 311 12.70 9.88 -6.52
CA ARG A 311 12.48 9.48 -7.90
C ARG A 311 11.58 8.25 -7.98
N GLU A 312 11.80 7.25 -7.11
CA GLU A 312 10.93 6.06 -7.03
C GLU A 312 9.50 6.45 -6.63
N ALA A 313 9.33 7.27 -5.59
CA ALA A 313 8.02 7.74 -5.16
C ALA A 313 7.30 8.54 -6.27
N TYR A 314 8.01 9.44 -6.94
CA TYR A 314 7.48 10.22 -8.05
C TYR A 314 7.07 9.33 -9.22
N MET A 315 7.93 8.40 -9.66
CA MET A 315 7.62 7.48 -10.74
C MET A 315 6.44 6.58 -10.39
N GLN A 316 6.37 6.09 -9.16
CA GLN A 316 5.23 5.31 -8.70
C GLN A 316 3.93 6.13 -8.72
N SER A 317 3.94 7.35 -8.19
CA SER A 317 2.79 8.26 -8.23
C SER A 317 2.36 8.60 -9.65
N LEU A 318 3.31 8.80 -10.56
CA LEU A 318 3.03 9.09 -11.97
C LEU A 318 2.37 7.89 -12.65
N VAL A 319 2.98 6.70 -12.55
CA VAL A 319 2.47 5.48 -13.19
C VAL A 319 1.11 5.10 -12.61
N GLN A 320 1.00 5.01 -11.28
CA GLN A 320 -0.26 4.65 -10.63
C GLN A 320 -1.34 5.72 -10.82
N GLY A 321 -0.97 7.00 -10.77
CA GLY A 321 -1.86 8.10 -11.07
C GLY A 321 -2.39 8.05 -12.50
N SER A 322 -1.53 7.73 -13.48
CA SER A 322 -1.94 7.60 -14.88
C SER A 322 -2.95 6.46 -15.08
N PHE A 323 -2.77 5.32 -14.40
CA PHE A 323 -3.77 4.25 -14.40
C PHE A 323 -5.11 4.73 -13.84
N TYR A 324 -5.12 5.45 -12.72
CA TYR A 324 -6.37 6.00 -12.18
C TYR A 324 -7.04 7.02 -13.12
N VAL A 325 -6.27 7.86 -13.83
CA VAL A 325 -6.83 8.74 -14.86
C VAL A 325 -7.49 7.93 -15.97
N LEU A 326 -6.82 6.88 -16.45
CA LEU A 326 -7.39 5.98 -17.47
C LEU A 326 -8.68 5.32 -16.96
N PHE A 327 -8.70 4.82 -15.73
CA PHE A 327 -9.90 4.25 -15.10
C PHE A 327 -11.02 5.25 -14.81
N VAL A 328 -10.75 6.56 -14.82
CA VAL A 328 -11.80 7.60 -14.68
C VAL A 328 -12.28 8.05 -16.06
N GLY A 329 -11.36 8.23 -17.00
CA GLY A 329 -11.64 8.81 -18.31
C GLY A 329 -12.07 7.79 -19.39
N MET A 330 -11.82 6.50 -19.19
CA MET A 330 -12.16 5.44 -20.13
C MET A 330 -13.16 4.47 -19.51
N PRO A 331 -14.47 4.62 -19.77
CA PRO A 331 -15.52 3.75 -19.21
C PRO A 331 -15.29 2.26 -19.45
N TYR A 332 -14.78 1.88 -20.61
CA TYR A 332 -14.46 0.47 -20.93
C TYR A 332 -13.49 -0.17 -19.92
N LEU A 333 -12.66 0.62 -19.24
CA LEU A 333 -11.74 0.10 -18.23
C LEU A 333 -12.40 -0.12 -16.88
N PHE A 334 -13.61 0.35 -16.62
CA PHE A 334 -14.20 0.33 -15.27
C PHE A 334 -14.27 -1.08 -14.69
N ASN A 335 -14.67 -2.03 -15.54
CA ASN A 335 -14.74 -3.44 -15.20
C ASN A 335 -13.38 -4.12 -15.05
N LYS A 336 -12.34 -3.55 -15.66
CA LYS A 336 -10.99 -4.09 -15.61
C LYS A 336 -10.27 -3.74 -14.29
N HIS A 337 -10.91 -2.94 -13.43
CA HIS A 337 -10.38 -2.61 -12.11
C HIS A 337 -10.16 -3.85 -11.22
N ASP A 338 -10.95 -4.90 -11.41
CA ASP A 338 -10.79 -6.16 -10.68
C ASP A 338 -9.47 -6.88 -10.98
N TYR A 339 -8.88 -6.68 -12.16
CA TYR A 339 -7.53 -7.17 -12.48
C TYR A 339 -6.44 -6.29 -11.85
N PHE A 340 -6.65 -4.97 -11.87
CA PHE A 340 -5.68 -4.01 -11.35
C PHE A 340 -5.55 -4.08 -9.82
N THR A 341 -6.66 -4.33 -9.12
CA THR A 341 -6.69 -4.37 -7.66
C THR A 341 -5.65 -5.33 -7.05
N PRO A 342 -5.64 -6.65 -7.35
CA PRO A 342 -4.64 -7.55 -6.79
C PRO A 342 -3.20 -7.18 -7.19
N ILE A 343 -2.98 -6.72 -8.42
CA ILE A 343 -1.66 -6.29 -8.90
C ILE A 343 -1.15 -5.09 -8.10
N SER A 344 -1.99 -4.08 -7.89
CA SER A 344 -1.62 -2.90 -7.10
C SER A 344 -1.35 -3.26 -5.63
N TRP A 345 -1.97 -4.31 -5.09
CA TRP A 345 -1.75 -4.78 -3.73
C TRP A 345 -0.47 -5.61 -3.59
N MET A 346 0.00 -6.27 -4.66
CA MET A 346 1.34 -6.88 -4.66
C MET A 346 2.44 -5.84 -4.38
N ALA A 347 2.28 -4.61 -4.90
CA ALA A 347 3.22 -3.51 -4.62
C ALA A 347 3.30 -3.18 -3.13
N MET A 348 2.21 -3.35 -2.37
CA MET A 348 2.22 -3.16 -0.92
C MET A 348 3.18 -4.11 -0.22
N HIS A 349 3.19 -5.39 -0.58
CA HIS A 349 4.11 -6.38 0.02
C HIS A 349 5.58 -6.06 -0.29
N ILE A 350 5.87 -5.58 -1.50
CA ILE A 350 7.20 -5.12 -1.92
C ILE A 350 7.61 -3.88 -1.11
N LEU A 351 6.71 -2.90 -0.96
CA LEU A 351 6.97 -1.69 -0.19
C LEU A 351 7.21 -2.01 1.30
N TYR A 352 6.44 -2.93 1.87
CA TYR A 352 6.61 -3.35 3.26
C TYR A 352 8.01 -3.94 3.53
N GLU A 353 8.50 -4.81 2.66
CA GLU A 353 9.88 -5.33 2.75
C GLU A 353 10.92 -4.19 2.68
N ARG A 354 10.74 -3.25 1.73
CA ARG A 354 11.64 -2.10 1.59
C ARG A 354 11.63 -1.22 2.84
N MET A 355 10.47 -1.02 3.47
CA MET A 355 10.34 -0.28 4.72
C MET A 355 11.15 -0.94 5.84
N LEU A 356 11.04 -2.27 5.98
CA LEU A 356 11.80 -3.05 6.95
C LEU A 356 13.32 -2.95 6.71
N LYS A 357 13.80 -3.19 5.49
CA LYS A 357 15.25 -3.11 5.15
C LYS A 357 15.83 -1.72 5.38
N THR A 358 15.11 -0.68 4.97
CA THR A 358 15.58 0.71 5.07
C THR A 358 15.66 1.16 6.53
N SER A 359 14.69 0.76 7.34
CA SER A 359 14.67 1.13 8.75
C SER A 359 15.86 0.53 9.53
N ILE A 360 16.36 -0.66 9.20
CA ILE A 360 17.52 -1.28 9.86
C ILE A 360 18.83 -0.64 9.40
N SER A 361 19.00 -0.47 8.08
CA SER A 361 20.24 0.03 7.46
C SER A 361 20.68 1.40 7.98
N SER A 362 19.72 2.24 8.38
CA SER A 362 19.99 3.58 8.89
C SER A 362 20.82 3.64 10.19
N ARG A 363 20.81 2.58 11.02
CA ARG A 363 21.49 2.58 12.33
C ARG A 363 22.93 2.06 12.26
N ALA A 364 23.19 1.06 11.42
CA ALA A 364 24.54 0.48 11.27
C ALA A 364 25.59 1.56 10.94
N ASN A 365 25.22 2.58 10.18
CA ASN A 365 26.13 3.66 9.78
C ASN A 365 26.27 4.77 10.84
N GLY A 366 25.42 4.80 11.86
CA GLY A 366 25.44 5.84 12.91
C GLY A 366 26.26 5.46 14.15
N ALA A 367 26.36 4.16 14.47
CA ALA A 367 27.02 3.70 15.69
C ALA A 367 28.55 3.66 15.58
N SER A 368 29.11 3.46 14.39
CA SER A 368 30.55 3.23 14.19
C SER A 368 31.41 4.48 14.37
N THR A 369 30.86 5.68 14.22
CA THR A 369 31.66 6.93 14.22
C THR A 369 31.81 7.55 15.61
N SER A 370 30.92 7.27 16.55
CA SER A 370 30.94 7.91 17.88
C SER A 370 31.77 7.20 18.94
N GLN A 371 32.22 5.95 18.73
CA GLN A 371 33.03 5.24 19.74
C GLN A 371 34.55 5.35 19.54
N LEU A 372 35.06 5.67 18.35
CA LEU A 372 36.52 5.75 18.14
C LEU A 372 37.15 7.12 18.46
N SER A 373 36.36 8.18 18.64
CA SER A 373 36.88 9.53 18.89
C SER A 373 37.04 9.88 20.38
N GLY A 374 36.69 8.97 21.30
CA GLY A 374 36.79 9.18 22.75
C GLY A 374 38.06 8.67 23.44
N LEU A 375 38.94 7.94 22.75
CA LEU A 375 40.01 7.16 23.39
C LEU A 375 41.45 7.68 23.18
N SER A 376 41.66 8.86 22.57
CA SER A 376 43.01 9.38 22.31
C SER A 376 43.43 10.63 23.11
N LYS A 377 42.71 11.02 24.17
CA LYS A 377 43.28 11.93 25.20
C LYS A 377 43.92 11.11 26.31
N GLY A 378 44.93 10.32 25.93
CA GLY A 378 45.98 9.88 26.84
C GLY A 378 46.74 11.12 27.29
N ARG A 379 46.37 11.62 28.47
CA ARG A 379 47.06 12.70 29.16
C ARG A 379 48.33 12.08 29.76
N THR A 380 49.45 12.21 29.07
CA THR A 380 50.78 11.93 29.63
C THR A 380 51.10 13.02 30.66
N SER A 381 50.54 12.91 31.87
CA SER A 381 51.10 13.59 33.04
C SER A 381 52.04 12.62 33.72
N GLN A 382 53.31 12.72 33.35
CA GLN A 382 54.41 12.10 34.06
C GLN A 382 54.62 12.91 35.35
N SER A 383 54.13 12.39 36.47
CA SER A 383 54.59 12.79 37.80
C SER A 383 54.23 11.69 38.81
N GLY A 384 55.26 11.01 39.29
CA GLY A 384 55.42 10.65 40.71
C GLY A 384 54.48 9.63 41.35
N SER A 385 55.05 8.46 41.64
CA SER A 385 54.97 7.78 42.95
C SER A 385 53.65 7.13 43.40
N GLY A 386 53.65 5.79 43.38
CA GLY A 386 53.34 5.03 44.60
C GLY A 386 52.04 4.23 44.66
N ARG A 387 52.24 2.92 44.91
CA ARG A 387 51.32 1.92 45.53
C ARG A 387 50.21 1.27 44.68
N ALA A 388 50.54 0.03 44.30
CA ALA A 388 49.73 -1.19 44.32
C ALA A 388 48.28 -1.10 44.82
N LEU A 389 47.33 -1.66 44.05
CA LEU A 389 46.42 -2.73 44.51
C LEU A 389 45.63 -3.37 43.35
N ALA A 390 45.62 -4.70 43.37
CA ALA A 390 44.64 -5.67 42.87
C ALA A 390 44.08 -5.57 41.44
N SER A 391 44.58 -6.48 40.60
CA SER A 391 44.03 -6.95 39.34
C SER A 391 42.74 -7.76 39.56
N PHE A 392 41.66 -7.38 38.86
CA PHE A 392 40.53 -8.25 38.57
C PHE A 392 40.30 -8.23 37.05
N ASN A 393 40.72 -9.30 36.38
CA ASN A 393 40.41 -9.59 34.98
C ASN A 393 39.18 -10.52 34.91
N PRO A 394 38.10 -10.16 34.20
CA PRO A 394 37.21 -11.15 33.63
C PRO A 394 37.66 -11.54 32.20
N PRO A 395 37.50 -12.82 31.80
CA PRO A 395 38.05 -13.34 30.57
C PRO A 395 37.28 -12.85 29.33
N SER A 396 38.04 -12.35 28.36
CA SER A 396 37.59 -12.10 27.00
C SER A 396 37.33 -13.41 26.26
N SER A 397 36.06 -13.74 26.02
CA SER A 397 35.69 -14.77 25.04
C SER A 397 35.86 -14.20 23.62
N LYS A 398 36.94 -14.64 22.97
CA LYS A 398 37.17 -14.47 21.54
C LYS A 398 36.25 -15.43 20.77
N THR A 399 35.35 -14.90 19.96
CA THR A 399 34.78 -15.63 18.82
C THR A 399 35.04 -14.81 17.56
N SER A 400 36.17 -15.12 16.92
CA SER A 400 36.47 -14.73 15.54
C SER A 400 35.69 -15.66 14.61
N PHE A 401 34.72 -15.13 13.88
CA PHE A 401 34.19 -15.79 12.70
C PHE A 401 34.74 -15.07 11.46
N ASN A 402 35.54 -15.83 10.73
CA ASN A 402 36.17 -15.48 9.47
C ASN A 402 35.37 -16.19 8.37
N PRO A 403 34.68 -15.50 7.44
CA PRO A 403 34.19 -16.15 6.24
C PRO A 403 35.21 -15.95 5.11
N GLY A 404 35.97 -17.01 4.86
CA GLY A 404 36.66 -17.22 3.58
C GLY A 404 35.69 -17.64 2.47
N PRO A 405 36.16 -17.71 1.21
CA PRO A 405 35.42 -17.22 0.06
C PRO A 405 34.80 -18.32 -0.83
N SER A 406 33.82 -17.90 -1.62
CA SER A 406 33.48 -18.36 -2.99
C SER A 406 33.29 -19.86 -3.24
N ALA A 407 32.05 -20.22 -3.60
CA ALA A 407 31.79 -21.36 -4.49
C ALA A 407 30.71 -20.97 -5.52
N ASN A 408 31.14 -20.95 -6.78
CA ASN A 408 30.31 -21.01 -7.97
C ASN A 408 29.60 -22.37 -8.04
N VAL A 409 28.28 -22.37 -8.28
CA VAL A 409 27.52 -23.51 -8.83
C VAL A 409 26.41 -22.87 -9.67
N SER A 410 26.59 -22.73 -10.98
CA SER A 410 26.25 -23.71 -12.04
C SER A 410 24.74 -23.98 -12.10
N SER A 411 24.14 -23.43 -13.16
CA SER A 411 22.77 -23.66 -13.61
C SER A 411 22.52 -25.15 -13.87
N GLU A 412 21.44 -25.67 -13.31
CA GLU A 412 20.91 -26.99 -13.68
C GLU A 412 19.46 -26.86 -14.13
N THR A 413 19.28 -27.28 -15.38
CA THR A 413 18.06 -27.33 -16.17
C THR A 413 17.14 -28.41 -15.60
N LEU A 414 15.97 -28.02 -15.09
CA LEU A 414 14.93 -28.97 -14.67
C LEU A 414 13.90 -29.13 -15.79
N GLN A 415 14.07 -30.20 -16.57
CA GLN A 415 13.02 -30.80 -17.39
C GLN A 415 11.93 -31.35 -16.47
N ILE A 416 10.68 -30.91 -16.68
CA ILE A 416 9.50 -31.46 -16.03
C ILE A 416 8.78 -32.33 -17.06
N SER A 417 8.72 -33.63 -16.78
CA SER A 417 7.91 -34.62 -17.48
C SER A 417 6.40 -34.38 -17.26
N PRO A 418 5.54 -34.80 -18.20
CA PRO A 418 4.09 -34.61 -18.08
C PRO A 418 3.46 -35.52 -17.01
N PRO A 419 2.41 -35.06 -16.32
CA PRO A 419 1.65 -35.91 -15.41
C PRO A 419 0.68 -36.85 -16.16
N PRO A 420 0.31 -38.01 -15.56
CA PRO A 420 -0.54 -39.02 -16.18
C PRO A 420 -2.04 -38.68 -16.10
N ASP A 421 -2.77 -39.43 -16.92
CA ASP A 421 -4.20 -39.40 -17.22
C ASP A 421 -5.18 -39.10 -16.08
N THR A 422 -5.95 -38.04 -16.31
CA THR A 422 -7.42 -37.93 -16.26
C THR A 422 -8.21 -38.99 -15.46
N LEU A 423 -8.56 -38.65 -14.22
CA LEU A 423 -9.73 -39.23 -13.53
C LEU A 423 -10.99 -38.44 -13.95
N GLN A 424 -11.81 -39.04 -14.80
CA GLN A 424 -13.15 -38.56 -15.12
C GLN A 424 -14.05 -38.67 -13.87
N ILE A 425 -14.42 -37.52 -13.31
CA ILE A 425 -15.52 -37.42 -12.34
C ILE A 425 -16.76 -37.01 -13.14
N THR A 426 -17.63 -37.96 -13.41
CA THR A 426 -19.00 -37.72 -13.91
C THR A 426 -19.78 -36.88 -12.89
N PRO A 427 -20.40 -35.76 -13.29
CA PRO A 427 -21.34 -35.05 -12.43
C PRO A 427 -22.64 -35.87 -12.26
N PRO A 428 -23.32 -35.76 -11.09
CA PRO A 428 -24.60 -36.42 -10.86
C PRO A 428 -25.70 -35.83 -11.77
N PRO A 429 -26.71 -36.62 -12.15
CA PRO A 429 -27.77 -36.18 -13.06
C PRO A 429 -28.65 -35.10 -12.43
N GLU A 430 -28.94 -34.07 -13.23
CA GLU A 430 -29.85 -32.98 -12.90
C GLU A 430 -31.28 -33.53 -12.72
N THR A 431 -31.80 -33.48 -11.49
CA THR A 431 -33.23 -33.63 -11.24
C THR A 431 -33.97 -32.36 -11.69
N PRO A 432 -35.00 -32.47 -12.55
CA PRO A 432 -35.80 -31.33 -12.97
C PRO A 432 -36.64 -30.80 -11.81
N LEU A 433 -36.44 -29.53 -11.45
CA LEU A 433 -37.28 -28.79 -10.52
C LEU A 433 -38.65 -28.55 -11.16
N THR A 434 -39.63 -29.36 -10.77
CA THR A 434 -41.05 -29.14 -11.02
C THR A 434 -41.52 -27.88 -10.30
N LEU A 435 -42.05 -26.94 -11.10
CA LEU A 435 -42.79 -25.76 -10.67
C LEU A 435 -44.05 -26.20 -9.89
N GLY A 436 -44.12 -25.92 -8.59
CA GLY A 436 -45.21 -26.37 -7.74
C GLY A 436 -45.51 -25.44 -6.56
N ALA A 437 -46.56 -24.64 -6.72
CA ALA A 437 -47.45 -24.14 -5.66
C ALA A 437 -46.87 -23.25 -4.55
N PHE A 438 -46.85 -21.93 -4.76
CA PHE A 438 -46.97 -20.97 -3.65
C PHE A 438 -48.43 -20.90 -3.19
N ARG A 439 -48.69 -21.57 -2.06
CA ARG A 439 -49.97 -21.58 -1.35
C ARG A 439 -50.06 -20.38 -0.41
N LYS A 440 -51.11 -19.60 -0.61
CA LYS A 440 -51.77 -18.67 0.33
C LYS A 440 -51.61 -19.10 1.79
N VAL A 441 -51.04 -18.25 2.63
CA VAL A 441 -51.31 -18.22 4.08
C VAL A 441 -51.80 -16.81 4.40
N GLN A 442 -53.12 -16.69 4.43
CA GLN A 442 -53.87 -15.57 4.96
C GLN A 442 -54.82 -16.21 5.97
N ASN A 443 -54.71 -15.79 7.23
CA ASN A 443 -55.66 -15.87 8.35
C ASN A 443 -54.84 -15.58 9.62
N ALA A 444 -55.28 -14.85 10.63
CA ALA A 444 -56.45 -14.02 10.89
C ALA A 444 -56.23 -13.47 12.32
N SER A 445 -57.12 -12.58 12.77
CA SER A 445 -57.24 -11.98 14.11
C SER A 445 -56.46 -10.66 14.24
N LYS A 446 -57.10 -9.52 14.52
CA LYS A 446 -58.25 -9.36 15.40
C LYS A 446 -58.98 -8.03 15.13
N ASP A 447 -60.29 -8.10 15.25
CA ASP A 447 -61.29 -7.03 15.20
C ASP A 447 -61.04 -5.93 16.24
N ASP A 448 -61.43 -4.69 15.92
CA ASP A 448 -62.23 -3.82 16.80
C ASP A 448 -62.69 -2.55 16.04
N ASP A 449 -63.98 -2.56 15.68
CA ASP A 449 -65.02 -1.54 15.74
C ASP A 449 -64.69 -0.02 15.78
N SER A 450 -65.25 0.72 14.81
CA SER A 450 -66.02 2.00 14.95
C SER A 450 -66.27 2.61 13.54
N GLU A 451 -67.48 2.48 12.98
CA GLU A 451 -68.63 3.43 13.09
C GLU A 451 -68.36 4.75 12.33
N HIS A 452 -68.69 4.83 11.03
CA HIS A 452 -69.87 5.50 10.45
C HIS A 452 -70.08 6.96 10.89
N ASP A 453 -69.76 7.90 9.99
CA ASP A 453 -70.73 8.86 9.42
C ASP A 453 -70.05 9.73 8.35
N VAL A 454 -70.51 9.62 7.10
CA VAL A 454 -70.20 10.58 6.03
C VAL A 454 -71.51 11.11 5.49
N ASP A 455 -71.71 12.39 5.77
CA ASP A 455 -72.76 13.29 5.34
C ASP A 455 -72.68 13.53 3.82
N PRO A 456 -73.75 13.36 3.02
CA PRO A 456 -73.74 13.71 1.62
C PRO A 456 -74.58 14.97 1.39
N ASP A 457 -74.00 16.15 1.60
CA ASP A 457 -74.51 17.41 1.04
C ASP A 457 -73.40 18.46 0.99
N SER A 458 -72.75 18.60 -0.17
CA SER A 458 -72.22 19.90 -0.65
C SER A 458 -71.65 19.81 -2.07
N ILE A 459 -72.53 20.21 -3.01
CA ILE A 459 -72.29 20.89 -4.31
C ILE A 459 -71.59 20.11 -5.42
#